data_AF-A0A9P1IGQ7-F1
#
_entry.id   AF-A0A9P1IGQ7-F1
#
_cell.length_a   1.000
_cell.length_b   1.000
_cell.length_c   1.000
_cell.angle_alpha   90.00
_cell.angle_beta   90.00
_cell.angle_gamma   90.00
#
_symmetry.space_group_name_H-M   'P 1'
#
loop_
_entity.id
_entity.type
_entity.pdbx_description
1 polymer ?
#
loop_
_entity_poly.entity_id
_entity_poly.type
_entity_poly.pdbx_seq_one_letter_code
_entity_poly.pdbx_strand_id
1 'polypeptide(L)'
;MTNCAAQEWLAGAKFEEVLGCDASHKNIFLLLSNGEETGILLADKTPFSEDAKTIGKWLKTADLTEISKNDIFGSYSIAVDSKLNLLKSQLIYPANERLIAKYRQEEKFVIRETAENYENITKPYIEKYQLNLNWVYNCLEKKSEVDKIVFEDSDKKNGFMLMQDIKWDGKTIENLYVLAIIHRHNVKSVRDLTGSDVKMLENIREKSLEAINLKYGLRKDQVKAYFHYQPSFYHLHVHFINLKYDAPASTTMSAILLDDVINNLKLNSNHYKFSTLTFTRKNSDKLLELFREAGAVEK
;
A
#
# COMPACT_ATOMS: atom_id res chain seq x y z
N MET A 1 -24.74 -30.16 17.76
CA MET A 1 -23.99 -29.17 16.97
C MET A 1 -22.78 -29.89 16.42
N THR A 2 -22.71 -30.14 15.10
CA THR A 2 -21.51 -30.66 14.48
C THR A 2 -20.37 -29.70 14.77
N ASN A 3 -19.42 -30.11 15.61
CA ASN A 3 -18.16 -29.40 15.73
C ASN A 3 -17.58 -29.27 14.32
N CYS A 4 -17.44 -28.05 13.84
CA CYS A 4 -16.76 -27.80 12.57
C CYS A 4 -15.33 -28.30 12.72
N ALA A 5 -14.79 -29.03 11.75
CA ALA A 5 -13.42 -29.54 11.80
C ALA A 5 -12.39 -28.44 12.15
N ALA A 6 -12.65 -27.20 11.75
CA ALA A 6 -11.83 -26.02 12.11
C ALA A 6 -11.85 -25.70 13.61
N GLN A 7 -12.99 -25.88 14.27
CA GLN A 7 -13.13 -25.64 15.71
C GLN A 7 -12.34 -26.68 16.51
N GLU A 8 -12.38 -27.95 16.11
CA GLU A 8 -11.60 -29.02 16.74
C GLU A 8 -10.11 -28.86 16.49
N TRP A 9 -9.73 -28.54 15.25
CA TRP A 9 -8.34 -28.27 14.92
C TRP A 9 -7.78 -27.10 15.74
N LEU A 10 -8.52 -25.98 15.83
CA LEU A 10 -8.09 -24.82 16.60
C LEU A 10 -8.02 -25.10 18.10
N ALA A 11 -8.97 -25.86 18.65
CA ALA A 11 -8.98 -26.21 20.07
C ALA A 11 -7.79 -27.09 20.49
N GLY A 12 -7.27 -27.93 19.57
CA GLY A 12 -6.07 -28.74 19.79
C GLY A 12 -4.76 -28.03 19.47
N ALA A 13 -4.81 -26.85 18.85
CA ALA A 13 -3.62 -26.15 18.39
C ALA A 13 -2.85 -25.45 19.52
N LYS A 14 -1.53 -25.41 19.38
CA LYS A 14 -0.60 -24.69 20.27
C LYS A 14 -0.03 -23.48 19.54
N PHE A 15 0.19 -22.41 20.28
CA PHE A 15 0.87 -21.22 19.78
C PHE A 15 2.38 -21.49 19.62
N GLU A 16 2.94 -21.09 18.50
CA GLU A 16 4.38 -21.19 18.20
C GLU A 16 5.03 -19.81 18.09
N GLU A 17 4.44 -18.92 17.30
CA GLU A 17 5.07 -17.63 16.97
C GLU A 17 4.04 -16.56 16.59
N VAL A 18 4.33 -15.29 16.92
CA VAL A 18 3.66 -14.15 16.27
C VAL A 18 4.38 -13.89 14.95
N LEU A 19 3.77 -14.29 13.84
CA LEU A 19 4.28 -14.01 12.49
C LEU A 19 4.26 -12.50 12.20
N GLY A 20 3.30 -11.77 12.74
CA GLY A 20 3.20 -10.33 12.52
C GLY A 20 2.12 -9.68 13.38
N CYS A 21 2.23 -8.37 13.56
CA CYS A 21 1.25 -7.55 14.27
C CYS A 21 1.18 -6.16 13.62
N ASP A 22 -0.02 -5.65 13.37
CA ASP A 22 -0.23 -4.26 12.95
C ASP A 22 -1.10 -3.56 13.99
N ALA A 23 -0.47 -2.74 14.84
CA ALA A 23 -1.18 -1.99 15.87
C ALA A 23 -2.11 -0.91 15.28
N SER A 24 -1.77 -0.37 14.11
CA SER A 24 -2.59 0.64 13.41
C SER A 24 -3.87 0.02 12.83
N HIS A 25 -3.81 -1.22 12.34
CA HIS A 25 -4.97 -1.97 11.85
C HIS A 25 -5.59 -2.92 12.89
N LYS A 26 -4.99 -3.00 14.08
CA LYS A 26 -5.44 -3.80 15.22
C LYS A 26 -5.59 -5.27 14.86
N ASN A 27 -4.56 -5.82 14.22
CA ASN A 27 -4.53 -7.22 13.83
C ASN A 27 -3.25 -7.95 14.20
N ILE A 28 -3.34 -9.28 14.24
CA ILE A 28 -2.24 -10.18 14.60
C ILE A 28 -2.29 -11.44 13.73
N PHE A 29 -1.10 -11.96 13.42
CA PHE A 29 -0.86 -13.13 12.58
C PHE A 29 -0.10 -14.14 13.44
N LEU A 30 -0.68 -15.30 13.69
CA LEU A 30 -0.14 -16.31 14.60
C LEU A 30 0.19 -17.58 13.84
N LEU A 31 1.37 -18.15 14.10
CA LEU A 31 1.72 -19.51 13.73
C LEU A 31 1.29 -20.45 14.84
N LEU A 32 0.61 -21.53 14.45
CA LEU A 32 0.09 -22.56 15.33
C LEU A 32 0.59 -23.94 14.89
N SER A 33 0.69 -24.89 15.83
CA SER A 33 0.96 -26.31 15.57
C SER A 33 -0.17 -27.18 16.12
N ASN A 34 -0.53 -28.25 15.42
CA ASN A 34 -1.45 -29.27 15.92
C ASN A 34 -0.99 -30.65 15.43
N GLY A 35 -0.33 -31.42 16.29
CA GLY A 35 0.34 -32.65 15.90
C GLY A 35 1.50 -32.36 14.94
N GLU A 36 1.47 -32.99 13.76
CA GLU A 36 2.47 -32.77 12.69
C GLU A 36 2.06 -31.65 11.72
N GLU A 37 0.86 -31.09 11.87
CA GLU A 37 0.38 -30.00 11.01
C GLU A 37 0.71 -28.63 11.61
N THR A 38 0.90 -27.65 10.73
CA THR A 38 0.97 -26.23 11.10
C THR A 38 -0.26 -25.50 10.59
N GLY A 39 -0.59 -24.38 11.22
CA GLY A 39 -1.66 -23.50 10.78
C GLY A 39 -1.36 -22.04 11.08
N ILE A 40 -2.07 -21.15 10.40
CA ILE A 40 -1.94 -19.70 10.57
C ILE A 40 -3.30 -19.16 10.99
N LEU A 41 -3.34 -18.43 12.11
CA LEU A 41 -4.52 -17.70 12.56
C LEU A 41 -4.30 -16.20 12.36
N LEU A 42 -5.13 -15.62 11.49
CA LEU A 42 -5.25 -14.17 11.33
C LEU A 42 -6.40 -13.71 12.21
N ALA A 43 -6.19 -12.66 13.01
CA ALA A 43 -7.24 -12.09 13.83
C ALA A 43 -7.18 -10.55 13.80
N ASP A 44 -8.28 -9.92 13.42
CA ASP A 44 -8.48 -8.48 13.38
C ASP A 44 -9.54 -8.06 14.41
N LYS A 45 -9.35 -6.91 15.06
CA LYS A 45 -10.45 -6.23 15.75
C LYS A 45 -11.50 -5.80 14.73
N THR A 46 -12.77 -6.08 15.01
CA THR A 46 -13.87 -5.63 14.15
C THR A 46 -14.07 -4.12 14.26
N PRO A 47 -14.41 -3.43 13.15
CA PRO A 47 -14.89 -2.05 13.22
C PRO A 47 -16.08 -1.93 14.16
N PHE A 48 -16.22 -0.77 14.81
CA PHE A 48 -17.39 -0.50 15.63
C PHE A 48 -18.66 -0.44 14.78
N SER A 49 -19.77 -0.94 15.32
CA SER A 49 -21.08 -0.75 14.71
C SER A 49 -21.54 0.69 14.88
N GLU A 50 -22.04 1.29 13.79
CA GLU A 50 -22.70 2.60 13.82
C GLU A 50 -24.22 2.50 14.13
N ASP A 51 -24.73 1.28 14.37
CA ASP A 51 -26.14 1.08 14.73
C ASP A 51 -26.43 1.57 16.16
N ALA A 52 -27.37 2.51 16.27
CA ALA A 52 -27.72 3.17 17.52
C ALA A 52 -28.20 2.20 18.61
N LYS A 53 -28.87 1.10 18.25
CA LYS A 53 -29.31 0.09 19.24
C LYS A 53 -28.12 -0.66 19.83
N THR A 54 -27.17 -1.04 18.97
CA THR A 54 -25.93 -1.71 19.37
C THR A 54 -25.08 -0.81 20.27
N ILE A 55 -24.90 0.45 19.89
CA ILE A 55 -24.21 1.47 20.69
C ILE A 55 -24.93 1.66 22.03
N GLY A 56 -26.25 1.82 22.03
CA GLY A 56 -27.04 1.98 23.24
C GLY A 56 -26.95 0.79 24.19
N LYS A 57 -26.83 -0.44 23.66
CA LYS A 57 -26.58 -1.63 24.48
C LYS A 57 -25.19 -1.59 25.09
N TRP A 58 -24.14 -1.34 24.29
CA TRP A 58 -22.77 -1.16 24.80
C TRP A 58 -22.79 -0.19 25.96
N LEU A 59 -23.29 1.04 25.77
CA LEU A 59 -23.15 2.13 26.74
C LEU A 59 -23.75 1.77 28.10
N LYS A 60 -24.78 0.94 28.13
CA LYS A 60 -25.42 0.47 29.37
C LYS A 60 -24.67 -0.66 30.06
N THR A 61 -23.93 -1.48 29.30
CA THR A 61 -23.27 -2.69 29.80
C THR A 61 -21.76 -2.54 29.99
N ALA A 62 -21.19 -1.43 29.52
CA ALA A 62 -19.77 -1.21 29.56
C ALA A 62 -19.28 -0.95 30.99
N ASP A 63 -18.15 -1.56 31.31
CA ASP A 63 -17.43 -1.31 32.56
C ASP A 63 -16.20 -0.43 32.26
N LEU A 64 -16.09 0.68 32.95
CA LEU A 64 -15.15 1.76 32.64
C LEU A 64 -14.14 1.94 33.77
N THR A 65 -12.86 1.82 33.45
CA THR A 65 -11.75 2.02 34.40
C THR A 65 -10.94 3.24 33.98
N GLU A 66 -10.85 4.25 34.85
CA GLU A 66 -10.03 5.45 34.60
C GLU A 66 -8.54 5.13 34.64
N ILE A 67 -7.81 5.59 33.63
CA ILE A 67 -6.35 5.50 33.53
C ILE A 67 -5.73 6.83 33.94
N SER A 68 -6.24 7.94 33.40
CA SER A 68 -5.80 9.30 33.73
C SER A 68 -6.86 10.32 33.40
N LYS A 69 -6.80 11.51 34.01
CA LYS A 69 -7.73 12.60 33.74
C LYS A 69 -7.07 13.96 33.89
N ASN A 70 -7.35 14.88 32.98
CA ASN A 70 -7.01 16.29 33.10
C ASN A 70 -8.20 17.16 32.68
N ASP A 71 -8.65 18.06 33.56
CA ASP A 71 -9.83 18.91 33.39
C ASP A 71 -11.03 18.09 32.88
N ILE A 72 -11.38 18.24 31.60
CA ILE A 72 -12.47 17.52 30.93
C ILE A 72 -12.04 16.29 30.11
N PHE A 73 -10.73 16.05 29.94
CA PHE A 73 -10.19 14.94 29.15
C PHE A 73 -9.77 13.78 30.04
N GLY A 74 -10.53 12.68 30.01
CA GLY A 74 -10.16 11.42 30.66
C GLY A 74 -9.72 10.35 29.65
N SER A 75 -8.75 9.54 30.05
CA SER A 75 -8.34 8.31 29.37
C SER A 75 -8.85 7.12 30.17
N TYR A 76 -9.50 6.17 29.50
CA TYR A 76 -10.20 5.05 30.14
C TYR A 76 -9.95 3.74 29.39
N SER A 77 -9.92 2.64 30.13
CA SER A 77 -10.14 1.30 29.59
C SER A 77 -11.62 0.97 29.66
N ILE A 78 -12.19 0.38 28.60
CA ILE A 78 -13.59 -0.03 28.56
C ILE A 78 -13.70 -1.54 28.29
N ALA A 79 -14.34 -2.26 29.20
CA ALA A 79 -14.75 -3.64 29.01
C ALA A 79 -16.18 -3.67 28.46
N VAL A 80 -16.37 -4.34 27.33
CA VAL A 80 -17.66 -4.49 26.64
C VAL A 80 -18.06 -5.97 26.57
N ASP A 81 -19.36 -6.24 26.47
CA ASP A 81 -19.93 -7.58 26.26
C ASP A 81 -19.17 -8.31 25.15
N SER A 82 -18.71 -9.54 25.42
CA SER A 82 -17.90 -10.33 24.48
C SER A 82 -18.62 -10.62 23.16
N LYS A 83 -19.95 -10.65 23.16
CA LYS A 83 -20.76 -10.78 21.93
C LYS A 83 -20.68 -9.54 21.02
N LEU A 84 -20.29 -8.40 21.57
CA LEU A 84 -20.09 -7.14 20.85
C LEU A 84 -18.61 -6.87 20.51
N ASN A 85 -17.69 -7.73 20.97
CA ASN A 85 -16.24 -7.59 20.81
C ASN A 85 -15.63 -8.82 20.13
N LEU A 86 -16.29 -9.29 19.07
CA LEU A 86 -15.81 -10.40 18.29
C LEU A 86 -14.55 -10.02 17.51
N LEU A 87 -13.68 -10.99 17.28
CA LEU A 87 -12.58 -10.86 16.34
C LEU A 87 -13.05 -11.36 14.98
N LYS A 88 -12.70 -10.63 13.92
CA LYS A 88 -12.76 -11.18 12.57
C LYS A 88 -11.52 -12.04 12.41
N SER A 89 -11.69 -13.32 12.11
CA SER A 89 -10.56 -14.24 12.03
C SER A 89 -10.59 -15.11 10.78
N GLN A 90 -9.40 -15.53 10.34
CA GLN A 90 -9.20 -16.52 9.29
C GLN A 90 -8.21 -17.57 9.79
N LEU A 91 -8.59 -18.84 9.74
CA LEU A 91 -7.73 -19.96 10.07
C LEU A 91 -7.31 -20.67 8.78
N ILE A 92 -6.01 -20.85 8.58
CA ILE A 92 -5.41 -21.51 7.41
C ILE A 92 -4.67 -22.74 7.91
N TYR A 93 -5.13 -23.94 7.54
CA TYR A 93 -4.50 -25.20 7.94
C TYR A 93 -4.84 -26.31 6.93
N PRO A 94 -3.89 -27.22 6.62
CA PRO A 94 -2.49 -27.15 6.99
C PRO A 94 -1.74 -26.03 6.23
N ALA A 95 -0.83 -25.34 6.90
CA ALA A 95 0.05 -24.33 6.31
C ALA A 95 1.39 -24.96 5.88
N ASN A 96 2.01 -24.39 4.84
CA ASN A 96 3.36 -24.76 4.43
C ASN A 96 4.32 -23.57 4.60
N GLU A 97 5.62 -23.82 4.49
CA GLU A 97 6.66 -22.79 4.64
C GLU A 97 6.44 -21.54 3.77
N ARG A 98 5.89 -21.72 2.56
CA ARG A 98 5.59 -20.60 1.66
C ARG A 98 4.47 -19.70 2.22
N LEU A 99 3.43 -20.29 2.80
CA LEU A 99 2.36 -19.53 3.45
C LEU A 99 2.85 -18.86 4.73
N ILE A 100 3.67 -19.56 5.53
CA ILE A 100 4.27 -19.01 6.74
C ILE A 100 5.12 -17.78 6.39
N ALA A 101 6.02 -17.90 5.43
CA ALA A 101 6.86 -16.79 4.95
C ALA A 101 6.04 -15.62 4.39
N LYS A 102 4.87 -15.88 3.77
CA LYS A 102 3.97 -14.83 3.25
C LYS A 102 3.39 -13.94 4.36
N TYR A 103 2.99 -14.55 5.48
CA TYR A 103 2.34 -13.84 6.60
C TYR A 103 3.33 -13.37 7.68
N ARG A 104 4.57 -13.86 7.65
CA ARG A 104 5.66 -13.36 8.49
C ARG A 104 6.01 -11.92 8.10
N GLN A 105 5.83 -11.00 9.03
CA GLN A 105 6.31 -9.64 8.90
C GLN A 105 7.83 -9.63 9.00
N GLU A 106 8.44 -8.77 8.20
CA GLU A 106 9.88 -8.56 8.18
C GLU A 106 10.18 -7.14 8.61
N GLU A 107 11.31 -6.98 9.30
CA GLU A 107 11.87 -5.68 9.56
C GLU A 107 12.10 -4.91 8.26
N LYS A 108 11.85 -3.61 8.31
CA LYS A 108 12.08 -2.68 7.20
C LYS A 108 13.21 -1.74 7.56
N PHE A 109 14.10 -1.54 6.60
CA PHE A 109 15.27 -0.70 6.73
C PHE A 109 15.13 0.51 5.82
N VAL A 110 15.57 1.67 6.33
CA VAL A 110 15.57 2.92 5.58
C VAL A 110 16.83 3.00 4.72
N ILE A 111 16.64 3.27 3.44
CA ILE A 111 17.71 3.54 2.48
C ILE A 111 17.65 5.01 2.09
N ARG A 112 18.78 5.71 2.18
CA ARG A 112 18.96 7.10 1.70
C ARG A 112 19.83 7.05 0.45
N GLU A 113 19.19 6.89 -0.70
CA GLU A 113 19.89 6.71 -1.97
C GLU A 113 20.31 8.05 -2.57
N THR A 114 21.61 8.32 -2.59
CA THR A 114 22.21 9.44 -3.32
C THR A 114 22.15 9.20 -4.83
N ALA A 115 22.43 10.23 -5.64
CA ALA A 115 22.56 10.07 -7.09
C ALA A 115 23.63 9.03 -7.48
N GLU A 116 24.75 8.98 -6.74
CA GLU A 116 25.81 7.99 -6.93
C GLU A 116 25.33 6.57 -6.61
N ASN A 117 24.61 6.39 -5.49
CA ASN A 117 24.01 5.09 -5.15
C ASN A 117 23.03 4.64 -6.23
N TYR A 118 22.24 5.55 -6.81
CA TYR A 118 21.34 5.20 -7.90
C TYR A 118 22.11 4.67 -9.11
N GLU A 119 23.13 5.39 -9.59
CA GLU A 119 23.90 4.99 -10.77
C GLU A 119 24.70 3.69 -10.56
N ASN A 120 25.27 3.49 -9.36
CA ASN A 120 26.17 2.38 -9.09
C ASN A 120 25.49 1.14 -8.52
N ILE A 121 24.30 1.27 -7.91
CA ILE A 121 23.61 0.16 -7.22
C ILE A 121 22.23 -0.07 -7.80
N THR A 122 21.35 0.93 -7.72
CA THR A 122 19.92 0.75 -8.06
C THR A 122 19.69 0.56 -9.55
N LYS A 123 20.36 1.33 -10.41
CA LYS A 123 20.20 1.21 -11.86
C LYS A 123 20.70 -0.15 -12.38
N PRO A 124 21.88 -0.67 -12.00
CA PRO A 124 22.28 -2.05 -12.30
C PRO A 124 21.28 -3.09 -11.76
N TYR A 125 20.72 -2.87 -10.57
CA TYR A 125 19.66 -3.73 -10.04
C TYR A 125 18.41 -3.73 -10.94
N ILE A 126 17.94 -2.56 -11.38
CA ILE A 126 16.78 -2.45 -12.27
C ILE A 126 17.05 -3.16 -13.59
N GLU A 127 18.21 -2.93 -14.20
CA GLU A 127 18.58 -3.55 -15.47
C GLU A 127 18.61 -5.08 -15.39
N LYS A 128 19.02 -5.63 -14.23
CA LYS A 128 19.15 -7.07 -14.02
C LYS A 128 17.87 -7.76 -13.52
N TYR A 129 17.10 -7.10 -12.65
CA TYR A 129 16.03 -7.75 -11.87
C TYR A 129 14.63 -7.17 -12.09
N GLN A 130 14.46 -6.13 -12.93
CA GLN A 130 13.11 -5.60 -13.18
C GLN A 130 12.16 -6.66 -13.73
N LEU A 131 10.90 -6.55 -13.34
CA LEU A 131 9.83 -7.40 -13.85
C LEU A 131 9.54 -7.09 -15.32
N ASN A 132 9.00 -8.10 -16.02
CA ASN A 132 8.52 -7.93 -17.39
C ASN A 132 7.34 -6.93 -17.43
N LEU A 133 7.42 -5.96 -18.34
CA LEU A 133 6.43 -4.90 -18.55
C LEU A 133 5.37 -5.23 -19.63
N ASN A 134 5.34 -6.46 -20.16
CA ASN A 134 4.40 -6.87 -21.20
C ASN A 134 2.94 -6.57 -20.84
N TRP A 135 2.55 -6.74 -19.58
CA TRP A 135 1.19 -6.42 -19.14
C TRP A 135 0.89 -4.92 -19.26
N VAL A 136 1.87 -4.05 -18.95
CA VAL A 136 1.74 -2.59 -19.13
C VAL A 136 1.53 -2.25 -20.59
N TYR A 137 2.36 -2.81 -21.47
CA TYR A 137 2.26 -2.56 -22.91
C TYR A 137 0.96 -3.10 -23.50
N ASN A 138 0.50 -4.28 -23.07
CA ASN A 138 -0.79 -4.82 -23.48
C ASN A 138 -1.95 -3.89 -23.08
N CYS A 139 -1.92 -3.29 -21.89
CA CYS A 139 -2.91 -2.29 -21.49
C CYS A 139 -2.82 -1.02 -22.36
N LEU A 140 -1.63 -0.45 -22.54
CA LEU A 140 -1.42 0.76 -23.37
C LEU A 140 -1.80 0.56 -24.84
N GLU A 141 -1.63 -0.65 -25.37
CA GLU A 141 -2.03 -1.05 -26.72
C GLU A 141 -3.48 -1.55 -26.81
N LYS A 142 -4.24 -1.51 -25.70
CA LYS A 142 -5.63 -1.97 -25.60
C LYS A 142 -5.84 -3.44 -25.98
N LYS A 143 -4.82 -4.27 -25.75
CA LYS A 143 -4.89 -5.74 -25.89
C LYS A 143 -5.47 -6.41 -24.63
N SER A 144 -5.47 -5.73 -23.50
CA SER A 144 -6.01 -6.20 -22.22
C SER A 144 -6.62 -5.06 -21.40
N GLU A 145 -7.52 -5.39 -20.48
CA GLU A 145 -8.08 -4.48 -19.46
C GLU A 145 -8.75 -3.22 -20.02
N VAL A 146 -9.29 -3.30 -21.23
CA VAL A 146 -9.94 -2.18 -21.94
C VAL A 146 -11.16 -1.66 -21.18
N ASP A 147 -11.89 -2.56 -20.50
CA ASP A 147 -13.05 -2.25 -19.66
C ASP A 147 -12.67 -1.43 -18.41
N LYS A 148 -11.40 -1.46 -18.00
CA LYS A 148 -10.89 -0.72 -16.84
C LYS A 148 -10.41 0.68 -17.17
N ILE A 149 -10.41 1.08 -18.45
CA ILE A 149 -9.99 2.41 -18.86
C ILE A 149 -11.00 3.45 -18.36
N VAL A 150 -10.49 4.46 -17.66
CA VAL A 150 -11.24 5.61 -17.16
C VAL A 150 -11.14 6.78 -18.14
N PHE A 151 -9.92 7.04 -18.63
CA PHE A 151 -9.60 8.13 -19.53
C PHE A 151 -8.30 7.83 -20.28
N GLU A 152 -8.13 8.38 -21.47
CA GLU A 152 -6.88 8.30 -22.22
C GLU A 152 -6.60 9.63 -22.93
N ASP A 153 -5.36 10.11 -22.78
CA ASP A 153 -4.77 11.13 -23.63
C ASP A 153 -3.79 10.44 -24.58
N SER A 154 -4.15 10.33 -25.86
CA SER A 154 -3.43 9.51 -26.84
C SER A 154 -2.09 10.09 -27.32
N ASP A 155 -1.68 11.27 -26.83
CA ASP A 155 -0.40 11.88 -27.18
C ASP A 155 0.78 10.95 -26.80
N LYS A 156 1.68 10.67 -27.75
CA LYS A 156 2.76 9.69 -27.56
C LYS A 156 3.88 10.17 -26.63
N LYS A 157 3.99 11.48 -26.38
CA LYS A 157 5.05 12.08 -25.58
C LYS A 157 4.56 12.49 -24.18
N ASN A 158 3.42 13.18 -24.12
CA ASN A 158 2.86 13.79 -22.94
C ASN A 158 1.50 13.18 -22.52
N GLY A 159 1.03 12.18 -23.26
CA GLY A 159 -0.22 11.47 -23.00
C GLY A 159 -0.04 10.25 -22.10
N PHE A 160 -1.17 9.73 -21.63
CA PHE A 160 -1.25 8.67 -20.64
C PHE A 160 -2.61 7.99 -20.68
N MET A 161 -2.70 6.80 -20.08
CA MET A 161 -3.94 6.06 -19.87
C MET A 161 -4.24 5.98 -18.37
N LEU A 162 -5.42 6.47 -17.96
CA LEU A 162 -5.94 6.34 -16.61
C LEU A 162 -6.77 5.07 -16.51
N MET A 163 -6.43 4.18 -15.59
CA MET A 163 -7.06 2.86 -15.46
C MET A 163 -7.43 2.57 -14.00
N GLN A 164 -8.48 1.79 -13.80
CA GLN A 164 -8.80 1.22 -12.49
C GLN A 164 -7.70 0.25 -12.03
N ASP A 165 -7.21 0.42 -10.81
CA ASP A 165 -6.24 -0.49 -10.20
C ASP A 165 -6.90 -1.83 -9.82
N ILE A 166 -6.16 -2.93 -9.90
CA ILE A 166 -6.63 -4.27 -9.54
C ILE A 166 -7.09 -4.40 -8.08
N LYS A 167 -6.61 -3.52 -7.19
CA LYS A 167 -6.98 -3.50 -5.76
C LYS A 167 -8.36 -2.90 -5.52
N TRP A 168 -8.96 -2.26 -6.52
CA TRP A 168 -10.25 -1.60 -6.39
C TRP A 168 -11.35 -2.34 -7.16
N ASP A 169 -12.53 -2.45 -6.55
CA ASP A 169 -13.69 -3.13 -7.13
C ASP A 169 -14.46 -2.28 -8.16
N GLY A 170 -14.12 -0.99 -8.26
CA GLY A 170 -14.77 -0.03 -9.15
C GLY A 170 -16.14 0.44 -8.65
N LYS A 171 -16.51 0.10 -7.41
CA LYS A 171 -17.84 0.36 -6.83
C LYS A 171 -17.75 1.26 -5.61
N THR A 172 -16.89 0.91 -4.66
CA THR A 172 -16.83 1.60 -3.37
C THR A 172 -15.95 2.85 -3.51
N ILE A 173 -16.52 4.05 -3.47
CA ILE A 173 -15.73 5.27 -3.75
C ILE A 173 -14.72 5.57 -2.63
N GLU A 174 -15.01 5.14 -1.41
CA GLU A 174 -14.17 5.32 -0.22
C GLU A 174 -12.80 4.63 -0.36
N ASN A 175 -12.70 3.58 -1.19
CA ASN A 175 -11.44 2.91 -1.51
C ASN A 175 -11.04 3.06 -2.99
N LEU A 176 -11.54 4.12 -3.66
CA LEU A 176 -11.17 4.42 -5.05
C LEU A 176 -9.66 4.39 -5.23
N TYR A 177 -9.23 3.63 -6.23
CA TYR A 177 -7.84 3.48 -6.64
C TYR A 177 -7.77 3.39 -8.16
N VAL A 178 -7.20 4.42 -8.78
CA VAL A 178 -6.89 4.43 -10.22
C VAL A 178 -5.43 4.81 -10.45
N LEU A 179 -4.88 4.42 -11.60
CA LEU A 179 -3.49 4.59 -11.97
C LEU A 179 -3.38 5.27 -13.34
N ALA A 180 -2.58 6.34 -13.43
CA ALA A 180 -2.20 6.94 -14.70
C ALA A 180 -0.87 6.34 -15.19
N ILE A 181 -0.87 5.69 -16.35
CA ILE A 181 0.30 5.07 -16.97
C ILE A 181 0.66 5.86 -18.23
N ILE A 182 1.89 6.40 -18.31
CA ILE A 182 2.28 7.22 -19.45
C ILE A 182 2.40 6.38 -20.73
N HIS A 183 2.13 6.98 -21.90
CA HIS A 183 2.36 6.29 -23.19
C HIS A 183 3.84 6.22 -23.56
N ARG A 184 4.64 7.18 -23.10
CA ARG A 184 6.06 7.23 -23.43
C ARG A 184 6.81 6.09 -22.74
N HIS A 185 7.60 5.35 -23.51
CA HIS A 185 8.41 4.25 -22.98
C HIS A 185 9.71 4.75 -22.32
N ASN A 186 10.38 3.84 -21.59
CA ASN A 186 11.73 4.03 -21.04
C ASN A 186 11.88 5.12 -19.96
N VAL A 187 10.77 5.56 -19.34
CA VAL A 187 10.81 6.36 -18.11
C VAL A 187 10.44 5.46 -16.96
N LYS A 188 11.41 5.12 -16.13
CA LYS A 188 11.30 4.03 -15.16
C LYS A 188 10.71 4.47 -13.83
N SER A 189 11.06 5.67 -13.40
CA SER A 189 10.63 6.24 -12.11
C SER A 189 10.84 7.75 -12.09
N VAL A 190 10.61 8.39 -10.94
CA VAL A 190 10.90 9.82 -10.75
C VAL A 190 12.37 10.19 -11.02
N ARG A 191 13.33 9.26 -10.92
CA ARG A 191 14.75 9.49 -11.25
C ARG A 191 14.99 9.92 -12.70
N ASP A 192 14.12 9.48 -13.61
CA ASP A 192 14.23 9.79 -15.03
C ASP A 192 13.51 11.11 -15.40
N LEU A 193 12.81 11.74 -14.45
CA LEU A 193 12.06 12.98 -14.70
C LEU A 193 12.97 14.21 -14.70
N THR A 194 12.68 15.11 -15.64
CA THR A 194 13.36 16.37 -15.86
C THR A 194 12.36 17.53 -15.98
N GLY A 195 12.84 18.77 -16.02
CA GLY A 195 11.99 19.94 -16.28
C GLY A 195 11.24 19.86 -17.61
N SER A 196 11.73 19.09 -18.59
CA SER A 196 11.03 18.88 -19.88
C SER A 196 9.74 18.06 -19.74
N ASP A 197 9.58 17.35 -18.62
CA ASP A 197 8.46 16.46 -18.35
C ASP A 197 7.31 17.13 -17.61
N VAL A 198 7.51 18.38 -17.15
CA VAL A 198 6.52 19.14 -16.38
C VAL A 198 5.17 19.19 -17.10
N LYS A 199 5.16 19.38 -18.42
CA LYS A 199 3.91 19.44 -19.20
C LYS A 199 3.14 18.11 -19.17
N MET A 200 3.85 16.97 -19.28
CA MET A 200 3.24 15.65 -19.16
C MET A 200 2.65 15.46 -17.75
N LEU A 201 3.38 15.85 -16.71
CA LEU A 201 2.94 15.71 -15.31
C LEU A 201 1.71 16.58 -14.99
N GLU A 202 1.67 17.81 -15.49
CA GLU A 202 0.50 18.69 -15.37
C GLU A 202 -0.71 18.12 -16.13
N ASN A 203 -0.50 17.57 -17.33
CA ASN A 203 -1.58 16.89 -18.06
C ASN A 203 -2.12 15.69 -17.27
N ILE A 204 -1.24 14.87 -16.69
CA ILE A 204 -1.63 13.74 -15.83
C ILE A 204 -2.48 14.23 -14.66
N ARG A 205 -2.04 15.29 -13.97
CA ARG A 205 -2.78 15.86 -12.83
C ARG A 205 -4.16 16.34 -13.25
N GLU A 206 -4.23 17.30 -14.17
CA GLU A 206 -5.49 17.99 -14.49
C GLU A 206 -6.52 17.05 -15.11
N LYS A 207 -6.10 16.28 -16.13
CA LYS A 207 -7.00 15.40 -16.87
C LYS A 207 -7.45 14.20 -16.04
N SER A 208 -6.59 13.66 -15.16
CA SER A 208 -7.01 12.57 -14.28
C SER A 208 -8.01 13.04 -13.24
N LEU A 209 -7.76 14.19 -12.60
CA LEU A 209 -8.69 14.74 -11.60
C LEU A 209 -10.05 15.11 -12.22
N GLU A 210 -10.05 15.63 -13.45
CA GLU A 210 -11.27 15.86 -14.22
C GLU A 210 -12.00 14.55 -14.55
N ALA A 211 -11.29 13.55 -15.09
CA ALA A 211 -11.88 12.26 -15.44
C ALA A 211 -12.45 11.52 -14.21
N ILE A 212 -11.74 11.56 -13.07
CA ILE A 212 -12.22 10.99 -11.81
C ILE A 212 -13.49 11.69 -11.35
N ASN A 213 -13.53 13.03 -11.42
CA ASN A 213 -14.71 13.78 -11.04
C ASN A 213 -15.91 13.49 -11.95
N LEU A 214 -15.71 13.48 -13.27
CA LEU A 214 -16.75 13.20 -14.26
C LEU A 214 -17.31 11.77 -14.11
N LYS A 215 -16.45 10.77 -13.92
CA LYS A 215 -16.87 9.36 -13.88
C LYS A 215 -17.43 8.95 -12.52
N TYR A 216 -16.87 9.46 -11.43
CA TYR A 216 -17.14 8.97 -10.07
C TYR A 216 -17.72 10.01 -9.11
N GLY A 217 -17.84 11.28 -9.53
CA GLY A 217 -18.35 12.37 -8.68
C GLY A 217 -17.41 12.79 -7.54
N LEU A 218 -16.21 12.20 -7.44
CA LEU A 218 -15.24 12.52 -6.40
C LEU A 218 -14.60 13.88 -6.71
N ARG A 219 -14.60 14.81 -5.75
CA ARG A 219 -14.02 16.14 -5.99
C ARG A 219 -12.50 16.08 -6.02
N LYS A 220 -11.90 17.00 -6.77
CA LYS A 220 -10.43 17.06 -6.95
C LYS A 220 -9.67 17.20 -5.63
N ASP A 221 -10.21 17.95 -4.67
CA ASP A 221 -9.65 18.17 -3.32
C ASP A 221 -9.77 16.94 -2.39
N GLN A 222 -10.44 15.88 -2.84
CA GLN A 222 -10.59 14.62 -2.11
C GLN A 222 -9.71 13.50 -2.70
N VAL A 223 -8.83 13.82 -3.64
CA VAL A 223 -7.95 12.86 -4.32
C VAL A 223 -6.50 13.12 -3.95
N LYS A 224 -5.79 12.08 -3.51
CA LYS A 224 -4.35 12.10 -3.29
C LYS A 224 -3.66 11.52 -4.53
N ALA A 225 -2.70 12.26 -5.10
CA ALA A 225 -1.94 11.86 -6.28
C ALA A 225 -0.44 11.74 -5.97
N TYR A 226 0.18 10.58 -6.24
CA TYR A 226 1.58 10.34 -5.88
C TYR A 226 2.26 9.26 -6.73
N PHE A 227 3.59 9.29 -6.75
CA PHE A 227 4.45 8.24 -7.28
C PHE A 227 4.90 7.30 -6.17
N HIS A 228 5.10 6.03 -6.47
CA HIS A 228 5.92 5.19 -5.61
C HIS A 228 7.42 5.41 -5.90
N TYR A 229 8.22 5.46 -4.84
CA TYR A 229 9.67 5.31 -4.92
C TYR A 229 10.17 4.37 -3.81
N GLN A 230 10.71 3.19 -4.13
CA GLN A 230 10.81 2.56 -5.45
C GLN A 230 9.45 2.05 -5.97
N PRO A 231 9.17 2.08 -7.30
CA PRO A 231 7.92 1.57 -7.85
C PRO A 231 7.87 0.03 -7.86
N SER A 232 6.66 -0.54 -7.94
CA SER A 232 6.48 -2.00 -8.08
C SER A 232 6.84 -2.52 -9.48
N PHE A 233 6.86 -1.64 -10.49
CA PHE A 233 7.31 -1.91 -11.84
C PHE A 233 7.89 -0.63 -12.45
N TYR A 234 8.93 -0.78 -13.28
CA TYR A 234 9.74 0.35 -13.78
C TYR A 234 9.23 0.91 -15.11
N HIS A 235 7.96 1.34 -15.09
CA HIS A 235 7.34 2.18 -16.12
C HIS A 235 6.55 3.27 -15.40
N LEU A 236 6.84 4.54 -15.65
CA LEU A 236 6.34 5.65 -14.84
C LEU A 236 4.80 5.63 -14.76
N HIS A 237 4.30 5.67 -13.53
CA HIS A 237 2.88 5.70 -13.25
C HIS A 237 2.58 6.55 -12.01
N VAL A 238 1.38 7.11 -11.96
CA VAL A 238 0.88 7.92 -10.85
C VAL A 238 -0.35 7.26 -10.24
N HIS A 239 -0.35 7.11 -8.93
CA HIS A 239 -1.47 6.62 -8.16
C HIS A 239 -2.41 7.78 -7.84
N PHE A 240 -3.71 7.59 -8.06
CA PHE A 240 -4.77 8.48 -7.61
C PHE A 240 -5.72 7.69 -6.71
N ILE A 241 -5.80 8.09 -5.44
CA ILE A 241 -6.63 7.42 -4.44
C ILE A 241 -7.56 8.42 -3.77
N ASN A 242 -8.70 7.94 -3.25
CA ASN A 242 -9.52 8.74 -2.35
C ASN A 242 -8.70 9.08 -1.08
N LEU A 243 -8.77 10.33 -0.62
CA LEU A 243 -8.10 10.79 0.61
C LEU A 243 -8.51 9.97 1.85
N LYS A 244 -9.74 9.46 1.87
CA LYS A 244 -10.24 8.59 2.95
C LYS A 244 -9.63 7.19 2.95
N TYR A 245 -9.05 6.76 1.83
CA TYR A 245 -8.52 5.42 1.69
C TYR A 245 -7.12 5.32 2.30
N ASP A 246 -6.97 4.47 3.31
CA ASP A 246 -5.67 4.07 3.83
C ASP A 246 -5.03 3.02 2.90
N ALA A 247 -4.62 3.47 1.72
CA ALA A 247 -4.07 2.60 0.69
C ALA A 247 -2.68 2.09 1.10
N PRO A 248 -2.34 0.82 0.80
CA PRO A 248 -0.98 0.32 0.99
C PRO A 248 0.06 1.19 0.28
N ALA A 249 1.21 1.40 0.94
CA ALA A 249 2.36 2.17 0.44
C ALA A 249 2.09 3.66 0.12
N SER A 250 1.07 4.26 0.73
CA SER A 250 0.77 5.70 0.63
C SER A 250 1.53 6.57 1.64
N THR A 251 2.47 5.99 2.40
CA THR A 251 3.24 6.68 3.44
C THR A 251 4.44 7.42 2.85
N THR A 252 4.98 8.40 3.57
CA THR A 252 6.10 9.26 3.15
C THR A 252 7.36 8.50 2.74
N MET A 253 7.52 7.25 3.18
CA MET A 253 8.67 6.40 2.88
C MET A 253 8.49 5.54 1.61
N SER A 254 7.37 5.72 0.92
CA SER A 254 7.05 5.02 -0.32
C SER A 254 6.42 5.94 -1.34
N ALA A 255 5.81 7.06 -0.93
CA ALA A 255 5.08 7.98 -1.79
C ALA A 255 5.77 9.35 -1.92
N ILE A 256 5.83 9.87 -3.14
CA ILE A 256 6.24 11.25 -3.45
C ILE A 256 5.08 11.93 -4.17
N LEU A 257 4.54 13.03 -3.62
CA LEU A 257 3.35 13.68 -4.17
C LEU A 257 3.60 14.21 -5.58
N LEU A 258 2.61 14.06 -6.47
CA LEU A 258 2.70 14.55 -7.85
C LEU A 258 2.97 16.06 -7.90
N ASP A 259 2.29 16.83 -7.05
CA ASP A 259 2.46 18.28 -6.99
C ASP A 259 3.86 18.70 -6.53
N ASP A 260 4.44 17.96 -5.58
CA ASP A 260 5.82 18.20 -5.15
C ASP A 260 6.81 17.88 -6.28
N VAL A 261 6.60 16.80 -7.03
CA VAL A 261 7.42 16.46 -8.21
C VAL A 261 7.37 17.57 -9.25
N ILE A 262 6.17 18.06 -9.57
CA ILE A 262 5.97 19.17 -10.52
C ILE A 262 6.71 20.42 -10.02
N ASN A 263 6.50 20.79 -8.76
CA ASN A 263 7.13 21.97 -8.18
C ASN A 263 8.66 21.86 -8.18
N ASN A 264 9.20 20.73 -7.74
CA ASN A 264 10.64 20.47 -7.68
C ASN A 264 11.30 20.58 -9.06
N LEU A 265 10.65 20.06 -10.11
CA LEU A 265 11.17 20.13 -11.48
C LEU A 265 11.08 21.52 -12.09
N LYS A 266 10.07 22.32 -11.72
CA LYS A 266 9.98 23.74 -12.10
C LYS A 266 11.08 24.57 -11.46
N LEU A 267 11.43 24.27 -10.20
CA LEU A 267 12.51 24.95 -9.47
C LEU A 267 13.89 24.51 -9.95
N ASN A 268 14.07 23.21 -10.20
CA ASN A 268 15.31 22.62 -10.69
C ASN A 268 15.00 21.47 -11.64
N SER A 269 15.26 21.68 -12.93
CA SER A 269 15.03 20.70 -14.00
C SER A 269 15.72 19.35 -13.76
N ASN A 270 16.80 19.30 -12.97
CA ASN A 270 17.53 18.07 -12.64
C ASN A 270 17.36 17.65 -11.18
N HIS A 271 16.32 18.12 -10.47
CA HIS A 271 16.11 17.83 -9.06
C HIS A 271 16.23 16.33 -8.74
N TYR A 272 15.42 15.49 -9.38
CA TYR A 272 15.40 14.05 -9.08
C TYR A 272 16.65 13.29 -9.55
N LYS A 273 17.41 13.86 -10.48
CA LYS A 273 18.69 13.30 -10.89
C LYS A 273 19.74 13.39 -9.77
N PHE A 274 19.72 14.48 -9.00
CA PHE A 274 20.77 14.76 -8.02
C PHE A 274 20.34 14.62 -6.56
N SER A 275 19.04 14.70 -6.27
CA SER A 275 18.52 14.58 -4.91
C SER A 275 18.78 13.20 -4.30
N THR A 276 19.00 13.17 -2.99
CA THR A 276 18.92 11.94 -2.21
C THR A 276 17.47 11.55 -2.02
N LEU A 277 17.09 10.35 -2.45
CA LEU A 277 15.74 9.82 -2.31
C LEU A 277 15.71 8.77 -1.20
N THR A 278 14.75 8.90 -0.29
CA THR A 278 14.62 8.01 0.87
C THR A 278 13.47 7.04 0.66
N PHE A 279 13.71 5.75 0.88
CA PHE A 279 12.68 4.71 0.80
C PHE A 279 12.97 3.58 1.79
N THR A 280 12.01 2.69 1.99
CA THR A 280 12.19 1.50 2.86
C THR A 280 12.20 0.20 2.07
N ARG A 281 13.02 -0.76 2.51
CA ARG A 281 13.05 -2.14 1.99
C ARG A 281 13.00 -3.15 3.12
N LYS A 282 12.40 -4.31 2.86
CA LYS A 282 12.38 -5.44 3.82
C LYS A 282 13.77 -6.04 3.96
N ASN A 283 14.04 -6.73 5.07
CA ASN A 283 15.31 -7.41 5.29
C ASN A 283 15.69 -8.38 4.15
N SER A 284 14.72 -9.14 3.62
CA SER A 284 14.93 -10.08 2.51
C SER A 284 15.04 -9.44 1.12
N ASP A 285 14.85 -8.13 1.00
CA ASP A 285 14.82 -7.47 -0.30
C ASP A 285 16.24 -7.40 -0.90
N LYS A 286 16.38 -7.90 -2.13
CA LYS A 286 17.66 -7.95 -2.84
C LYS A 286 18.30 -6.56 -3.02
N LEU A 287 17.50 -5.50 -3.15
CA LEU A 287 18.05 -4.15 -3.27
C LEU A 287 18.71 -3.73 -1.96
N LEU A 288 18.11 -4.04 -0.80
CA LEU A 288 18.73 -3.76 0.50
C LEU A 288 20.06 -4.50 0.66
N GLU A 289 20.12 -5.77 0.26
CA GLU A 289 21.34 -6.57 0.27
C GLU A 289 22.47 -5.87 -0.51
N LEU A 290 22.19 -5.41 -1.74
CA LEU A 290 23.19 -4.72 -2.57
C LEU A 290 23.66 -3.38 -1.95
N PHE A 291 22.77 -2.64 -1.29
CA PHE A 291 23.16 -1.43 -0.56
C PHE A 291 24.07 -1.72 0.63
N ARG A 292 23.83 -2.83 1.34
CA ARG A 292 24.69 -3.30 2.44
C ARG A 292 26.05 -3.79 1.94
N GLU A 293 26.09 -4.48 0.81
CA GLU A 293 27.34 -4.92 0.16
C GLU A 293 28.20 -3.73 -0.28
N ALA A 294 27.56 -2.66 -0.80
CA ALA A 294 28.23 -1.42 -1.16
C ALA A 294 28.62 -0.54 0.03
N GLY A 295 28.29 -0.93 1.27
CA GLY A 295 28.55 -0.14 2.48
C GLY A 295 27.70 1.14 2.59
N ALA A 296 26.64 1.27 1.79
CA ALA A 296 25.74 2.43 1.80
C ALA A 296 24.65 2.34 2.89
N VAL A 297 24.45 1.16 3.48
CA VAL A 297 23.55 0.88 4.60
C VAL A 297 24.25 -0.09 5.56
N GLU A 298 24.07 0.11 6.87
CA GLU A 298 24.64 -0.79 7.88
C GLU A 298 24.08 -2.23 7.74
N LYS A 299 24.94 -3.21 8.03
CA LYS A 299 24.55 -4.62 8.02
C LYS A 299 23.73 -4.96 9.25
#